data_AF-A0A432UBC8-F1
#
_entry.id   AF-A0A432UBC8-F1
#
_cell.length_a   1.000
_cell.length_b   1.000
_cell.length_c   1.000
_cell.angle_alpha   90.00
_cell.angle_beta   90.00
_cell.angle_gamma   90.00
#
_symmetry.space_group_name_H-M   'P 1'
#
loop_
_entity.id
_entity.type
_entity.pdbx_description
1 polymer ?
#
loop_
_entity_poly.entity_id
_entity_poly.type
_entity_poly.pdbx_seq_one_letter_code
_entity_poly.pdbx_strand_id
1 'polypeptide(L)' 'MSEGIVVERAGQKITVYLPKEGKSYRGIPLGKVRKREKVFAGDIV' A
#
# COMPACT_ATOMS: atom_id res chain seq x y z
N MET A 1 10.12 -8.92 -4.43
CA MET A 1 8.83 -8.20 -4.34
C MET A 1 7.84 -9.14 -3.66
N SER A 2 7.09 -8.65 -2.70
CA SER A 2 6.11 -9.43 -1.94
C SER A 2 4.75 -8.75 -2.08
N GLU A 3 3.72 -9.52 -2.37
CA GLU A 3 2.35 -9.00 -2.46
C GLU A 3 1.83 -8.63 -1.08
N GLY A 4 1.19 -7.47 -0.99
CA GLY A 4 0.47 -6.98 0.17
C GLY A 4 -0.87 -6.36 -0.21
N ILE A 5 -1.71 -6.13 0.80
CA ILE A 5 -3.01 -5.48 0.64
C ILE A 5 -2.98 -4.14 1.35
N VAL A 6 -3.47 -3.09 0.70
CA VAL A 6 -3.68 -1.79 1.35
C VAL A 6 -4.85 -1.91 2.32
N VAL A 7 -4.57 -1.87 3.62
CA VAL A 7 -5.58 -1.99 4.68
C VAL A 7 -6.14 -0.63 5.08
N GLU A 8 -5.31 0.41 5.01
CA GLU A 8 -5.71 1.76 5.43
C GLU A 8 -5.21 2.81 4.44
N ARG A 9 -6.10 3.73 4.09
CA ARG A 9 -5.81 4.92 3.28
C ARG A 9 -6.34 6.16 3.99
N ALA A 10 -5.48 6.81 4.78
CA ALA A 10 -5.80 8.02 5.52
C ALA A 10 -5.01 9.22 4.97
N GLY A 11 -5.60 9.91 3.98
CA GLY A 11 -4.96 11.05 3.32
C GLY A 11 -3.64 10.66 2.63
N GLN A 12 -2.52 11.08 3.22
CA GLN A 12 -1.16 10.73 2.74
C GLN A 12 -0.63 9.40 3.31
N LYS A 13 -1.23 8.86 4.37
CA LYS A 13 -0.81 7.60 4.97
C LYS A 13 -1.42 6.42 4.21
N ILE A 14 -0.57 5.45 3.91
CA ILE A 14 -0.92 4.19 3.28
C ILE A 14 -0.38 3.10 4.18
N THR A 15 -1.24 2.21 4.63
CA THR A 15 -0.84 1.04 5.42
C THR A 15 -1.06 -0.20 4.58
N VAL A 16 -0.03 -1.00 4.42
CA VAL A 16 -0.02 -2.23 3.62
C VAL A 16 0.22 -3.42 4.53
N TYR A 17 -0.68 -4.38 4.50
CA TYR A 17 -0.54 -5.66 5.19
C TYR A 17 0.14 -6.67 4.26
N LEU A 18 1.24 -7.27 4.72
CA LEU A 18 1.89 -8.37 4.02
C LEU A 18 1.46 -9.70 4.66
N PRO A 19 0.59 -10.49 3.99
CA PRO A 19 0.11 -11.76 4.53
C PRO A 19 1.23 -12.78 4.74
N LYS A 20 2.31 -12.71 3.94
CA LYS A 20 3.48 -13.60 4.09
C LYS A 20 4.23 -13.40 5.41
N GLU A 21 4.21 -12.20 5.96
CA GLU A 21 4.91 -11.87 7.22
C GLU A 21 3.95 -11.67 8.40
N GLY A 22 2.64 -11.61 8.15
CA GLY A 22 1.64 -11.29 9.17
C GLY A 22 1.77 -9.88 9.75
N LYS A 23 2.45 -8.97 9.02
CA LYS A 23 2.82 -7.63 9.50
C LYS A 23 2.27 -6.54 8.59
N SER A 24 2.02 -5.39 9.21
CA SER A 24 1.57 -4.18 8.56
C SER A 24 2.71 -3.18 8.49
N TYR A 25 2.91 -2.58 7.31
CA TYR A 25 3.96 -1.59 7.07
C TYR A 25 3.37 -0.33 6.46
N ARG A 26 4.13 0.77 6.55
CA ARG A 26 3.79 2.01 5.87
C ARG A 26 4.17 1.90 4.39
N GLY A 27 3.17 1.95 3.51
CA GLY A 27 3.37 1.99 2.07
C GLY A 27 3.94 3.33 1.62
N ILE A 28 5.05 3.29 0.90
CA ILE A 28 5.64 4.45 0.23
C ILE A 28 5.49 4.22 -1.29
N PRO A 29 4.67 5.02 -2.00
CA PRO A 29 4.55 4.90 -3.44
C PRO A 29 5.88 5.23 -4.10
N LEU A 30 6.44 4.28 -4.83
CA LEU A 30 7.66 4.49 -5.62
C LEU A 30 7.28 4.82 -7.07
N GLY A 31 7.92 5.83 -7.64
CA GLY A 31 7.76 6.23 -9.05
C GLY A 31 6.75 7.37 -9.29
N LYS A 32 6.98 8.11 -10.39
CA LYS A 32 6.16 9.28 -10.76
C LYS A 32 4.73 8.89 -11.19
N VAL A 33 4.56 7.70 -11.76
CA VAL A 33 3.27 7.20 -12.27
C VAL A 33 2.32 6.85 -11.10
N ARG A 34 2.81 6.12 -10.10
CA ARG A 34 2.06 5.76 -8.88
C ARG A 34 1.66 6.93 -7.99
N LYS A 35 2.21 8.13 -8.23
CA LYS A 35 1.78 9.39 -7.57
C LYS A 35 0.55 10.02 -8.23
N ARG A 36 0.30 9.70 -9.51
CA ARG A 36 -0.89 10.14 -10.26
C ARG A 36 -2.03 9.13 -10.15
N GLU A 37 -1.70 7.84 -10.07
CA GLU A 37 -2.68 6.81 -9.76
C GLU A 37 -3.18 6.94 -8.32
N LYS A 38 -4.50 6.90 -8.17
CA LYS A 38 -5.13 6.86 -6.85
C LYS A 38 -5.05 5.43 -6.36
N VAL A 39 -4.51 5.26 -5.15
CA VAL A 39 -4.44 3.96 -4.46
C VAL A 39 -5.46 4.01 -3.32
N PHE A 40 -6.26 2.96 -3.22
CA PHE A 40 -7.39 2.84 -2.30
C PHE A 40 -7.16 1.70 -1.31
N ALA A 41 -7.98 1.64 -0.26
CA ALA A 41 -8.03 0.47 0.60
C ALA A 41 -8.60 -0.71 -0.19
N GLY A 42 -7.99 -1.89 -0.06
CA GLY A 42 -8.31 -3.09 -0.81
C GLY A 42 -7.43 -3.33 -2.05
N ASP A 43 -6.64 -2.35 -2.49
CA ASP A 43 -5.69 -2.56 -3.60
C ASP A 43 -4.61 -3.57 -3.20
N ILE A 44 -4.26 -4.45 -4.14
CA ILE A 44 -3.16 -5.41 -4.03
C ILE A 44 -1.90 -4.76 -4.61
N VAL A 45 -0.82 -4.70 -3.83
CA VAL A 45 0.41 -3.97 -4.14
C VAL A 45 1.69 -4.75 -3.88
#